data_AF-A0A7J8WMJ0-F1
#
_entry.id   AF-A0A7J8WMJ0-F1
#
_cell.length_a   1.000
_cell.length_b   1.000
_cell.length_c   1.000
_cell.angle_alpha   90.00
_cell.angle_beta   90.00
_cell.angle_gamma   90.00
#
_symmetry.space_group_name_H-M   'P 1'
#
loop_
_entity.id
_entity.type
_entity.pdbx_description
1 polymer ?
#
loop_
_entity_poly.entity_id
_entity_poly.type
_entity_poly.pdbx_seq_one_letter_code
_entity_poly.pdbx_strand_id
1 'polypeptide(L)'
;MLDYFFLFLIYFHCNYAAEGMAFGNSVYWIQFDEEFSDKKFKSSSPFGIKYKFHLEDAVDCPEWIVPFHLFKSLAEEYGFELVFVKNSHEFVHEYMKRQEFIELMRRLGALGDGNQDQTTLSPEEWEVAYLYLAFVLKKRGQPERTQANSRKDKGQMQIAKEDILYISSDV
;
A
#
# COMPACT_ATOMS: atom_id res chain seq x y z
N MET A 1 10.79 -12.67 16.88
CA MET A 1 9.59 -12.93 16.04
C MET A 1 8.95 -11.58 15.78
N LEU A 2 9.28 -10.96 14.65
CA LEU A 2 8.65 -9.71 14.21
C LEU A 2 8.07 -10.00 12.83
N ASP A 3 6.85 -10.51 12.81
CA ASP A 3 6.10 -10.90 11.61
C ASP A 3 5.40 -9.65 11.04
N TYR A 4 6.18 -8.69 10.54
CA TYR A 4 5.66 -7.48 9.91
C TYR A 4 5.59 -7.65 8.40
N PHE A 5 4.41 -7.45 7.83
CA PHE A 5 4.22 -7.33 6.39
C PHE A 5 4.04 -5.86 6.04
N PHE A 6 4.85 -5.36 5.10
CA PHE A 6 4.71 -4.05 4.51
C PHE A 6 4.16 -4.24 3.10
N LEU A 7 3.02 -3.61 2.82
CA LEU A 7 2.43 -3.61 1.50
C LEU A 7 2.00 -2.18 1.19
N PHE A 8 2.27 -1.75 -0.04
CA PHE A 8 1.64 -0.56 -0.59
C PHE A 8 0.38 -1.00 -1.30
N LEU A 9 -0.76 -0.49 -0.84
CA LEU A 9 -2.02 -0.61 -1.57
C LEU A 9 -2.38 0.74 -2.12
N ILE A 10 -2.89 0.75 -3.35
CA ILE A 10 -3.62 1.90 -3.86
C ILE A 10 -4.86 2.04 -3.00
N TYR A 11 -4.87 3.10 -2.21
CA TYR A 11 -5.97 3.49 -1.38
C TYR A 11 -6.61 4.69 -2.01
N PHE A 12 -7.77 4.44 -2.58
CA PHE A 12 -8.60 5.51 -3.03
C PHE A 12 -9.31 6.14 -1.83
N HIS A 13 -8.69 7.17 -1.23
CA HIS A 13 -9.45 8.13 -0.46
C HIS A 13 -10.24 8.96 -1.46
N CYS A 14 -11.51 8.64 -1.63
CA CYS A 14 -12.42 9.36 -2.52
C CYS A 14 -12.75 10.76 -1.97
N ASN A 15 -11.73 11.61 -1.82
CA ASN A 15 -11.86 13.06 -1.63
C ASN A 15 -11.57 13.83 -2.92
N TYR A 16 -11.19 13.16 -4.00
CA TYR A 16 -11.18 13.77 -5.33
C TYR A 16 -12.61 13.89 -5.81
N ALA A 17 -13.22 15.05 -5.52
CA ALA A 17 -14.47 15.54 -6.10
C ALA A 17 -14.30 15.84 -7.61
N ALA A 18 -13.68 14.93 -8.36
CA ALA A 18 -13.55 15.04 -9.80
C ALA A 18 -14.88 14.60 -10.42
N GLU A 19 -15.52 15.49 -11.17
CA GLU A 19 -16.72 15.16 -11.95
C GLU A 19 -16.35 14.24 -13.14
N GLY A 20 -17.26 13.34 -13.52
CA GLY A 20 -17.09 12.45 -14.67
C GLY A 20 -16.38 11.13 -14.36
N MET A 21 -16.06 10.36 -15.41
CA MET A 21 -15.53 8.99 -15.26
C MET A 21 -14.02 8.91 -14.99
N ALA A 22 -13.26 9.95 -15.33
CA ALA A 22 -11.81 9.95 -15.24
C ALA A 22 -11.27 11.15 -14.46
N PHE A 23 -10.09 10.99 -13.88
CA PHE A 23 -9.30 12.07 -13.26
C PHE A 23 -7.82 11.67 -13.28
N GLY A 24 -6.95 12.66 -13.13
CA GLY A 24 -5.51 12.49 -13.21
C GLY A 24 -4.84 13.77 -13.72
N ASN A 25 -3.58 13.62 -14.13
CA ASN A 25 -2.76 14.68 -14.70
C ASN A 25 -2.01 14.15 -15.94
N SER A 26 -0.90 14.78 -16.36
CA SER A 26 -0.18 14.32 -17.56
C SER A 26 0.58 13.01 -17.34
N VAL A 27 0.91 12.69 -16.09
CA VAL A 27 1.71 11.52 -15.69
C VAL A 27 0.85 10.29 -15.40
N TYR A 28 -0.36 10.48 -14.85
CA TYR A 28 -1.27 9.38 -14.53
C TYR A 28 -2.72 9.71 -14.83
N TRP A 29 -3.52 8.68 -15.06
CA TRP A 29 -4.97 8.82 -15.02
C TRP A 29 -5.66 7.55 -14.51
N ILE A 30 -6.80 7.75 -13.89
CA ILE A 30 -7.72 6.70 -13.46
C ILE A 30 -9.03 6.91 -14.20
N GLN A 31 -9.57 5.83 -14.76
CA GLN A 31 -10.87 5.84 -15.43
C GLN A 31 -11.76 4.72 -14.86
N PHE A 32 -12.93 5.10 -14.37
CA PHE A 32 -13.99 4.19 -13.97
C PHE A 32 -14.91 3.84 -15.15
N ASP A 33 -15.55 2.68 -15.06
CA ASP A 33 -16.65 2.33 -15.96
C ASP A 33 -17.89 3.20 -15.67
N GLU A 34 -18.82 3.27 -16.63
CA GLU A 34 -20.05 4.09 -16.52
C GLU A 34 -20.86 3.79 -15.25
N GLU A 35 -20.87 2.53 -14.79
CA GLU A 35 -21.53 2.12 -13.55
C GLU A 35 -21.04 2.88 -12.32
N PHE A 36 -19.79 3.34 -12.33
CA PHE A 36 -19.12 4.01 -11.22
C PHE A 36 -18.77 5.48 -11.54
N SER A 37 -19.40 6.08 -12.55
CA SER A 37 -19.15 7.47 -12.97
C SER A 37 -19.26 8.48 -11.84
N ASP A 38 -20.20 8.25 -10.92
CA ASP A 38 -20.49 9.14 -9.81
C ASP A 38 -19.53 8.95 -8.63
N LYS A 39 -18.61 7.96 -8.72
CA LYS A 39 -17.64 7.57 -7.68
C LYS A 39 -18.28 7.35 -6.29
N LYS A 40 -19.55 6.96 -6.29
CA LYS A 40 -20.33 6.63 -5.08
C LYS A 40 -20.43 5.11 -4.94
N PHE A 41 -19.66 4.57 -4.02
CA PHE A 41 -19.59 3.12 -3.80
C PHE A 41 -20.58 2.69 -2.72
N LYS A 42 -21.48 1.77 -3.06
CA LYS A 42 -22.49 1.26 -2.13
C LYS A 42 -21.83 0.34 -1.10
N SER A 43 -22.05 0.60 0.19
CA SER A 43 -21.57 -0.30 1.26
C SER A 43 -22.13 -1.72 1.17
N SER A 44 -23.28 -1.91 0.50
CA SER A 44 -23.89 -3.23 0.27
C SER A 44 -23.16 -4.08 -0.78
N SER A 45 -22.32 -3.48 -1.62
CA SER A 45 -21.53 -4.18 -2.64
C SER A 45 -20.12 -3.58 -2.69
N PRO A 46 -19.29 -3.87 -1.68
CA PRO A 46 -18.02 -3.17 -1.50
C PRO A 46 -16.86 -3.74 -2.33
N PHE A 47 -17.09 -4.84 -3.07
CA PHE A 47 -16.06 -5.53 -3.85
C PHE A 47 -16.36 -5.44 -5.35
N GLY A 48 -15.34 -5.72 -6.18
CA GLY A 48 -15.50 -5.79 -7.64
C GLY A 48 -15.55 -4.43 -8.34
N ILE A 49 -15.34 -3.34 -7.60
CA ILE A 49 -15.31 -1.98 -8.14
C ILE A 49 -13.99 -1.81 -8.91
N LYS A 50 -14.07 -1.94 -10.23
CA LYS A 50 -12.93 -1.91 -11.14
C LYS A 50 -12.68 -0.50 -11.66
N TYR A 51 -11.42 -0.16 -11.88
CA TYR A 51 -11.00 1.00 -12.65
C TYR A 51 -9.81 0.63 -13.55
N LYS A 52 -9.55 1.46 -14.55
CA LYS A 52 -8.35 1.40 -15.37
C LYS A 52 -7.34 2.41 -14.81
N PHE A 53 -6.14 1.94 -14.48
CA PHE A 53 -5.03 2.77 -14.04
C PHE A 53 -3.99 2.87 -15.14
N HIS A 54 -3.54 4.09 -15.40
CA HIS A 54 -2.43 4.37 -16.28
C HIS A 54 -1.41 5.23 -15.56
N LEU A 55 -0.15 4.86 -15.70
CA LEU A 55 1.00 5.62 -15.26
C LEU A 55 2.01 5.62 -16.40
N GLU A 56 2.40 6.81 -16.84
CA GLU A 56 3.34 7.02 -17.94
C GLU A 56 4.63 6.22 -17.72
N ASP A 57 5.10 5.58 -18.80
CA ASP A 57 6.30 4.73 -18.82
C ASP A 57 6.34 3.54 -17.82
N ALA A 58 5.24 3.24 -17.13
CA ALA A 58 5.19 2.19 -16.12
C ALA A 58 4.10 1.14 -16.37
N VAL A 59 2.82 1.52 -16.36
CA VAL A 59 1.72 0.55 -16.39
C VAL A 59 0.46 1.09 -17.06
N ASP A 60 -0.25 0.21 -17.75
CA ASP A 60 -1.65 0.37 -18.16
C ASP A 60 -2.37 -0.94 -17.78
N CYS A 61 -3.11 -0.94 -16.67
CA CYS A 61 -3.74 -2.17 -16.16
C CYS A 61 -5.10 -1.93 -15.47
N PRO A 62 -5.95 -2.97 -15.43
CA PRO A 62 -7.12 -2.96 -14.59
C PRO A 62 -6.76 -3.16 -13.12
N GLU A 63 -7.38 -2.37 -12.25
CA GLU A 63 -7.25 -2.44 -10.80
C GLU A 63 -8.61 -2.42 -10.11
N TRP A 64 -8.62 -2.67 -8.80
CA TRP A 64 -9.84 -2.74 -8.00
C TRP A 64 -9.70 -1.91 -6.73
N ILE A 65 -10.76 -1.18 -6.40
CA ILE A 65 -10.82 -0.42 -5.15
C ILE A 65 -10.73 -1.38 -3.97
N VAL A 66 -9.88 -1.03 -3.00
CA VAL A 66 -9.76 -1.72 -1.72
C VAL A 66 -10.37 -0.84 -0.63
N PRO A 67 -11.58 -1.16 -0.13
CA PRO A 67 -12.14 -0.46 1.03
C PRO A 67 -11.32 -0.81 2.27
N PHE A 68 -10.43 0.09 2.69
CA PHE A 68 -9.43 -0.23 3.71
C PHE A 68 -10.03 -0.71 5.04
N HIS A 69 -11.21 -0.20 5.42
CA HIS A 69 -11.92 -0.67 6.61
C HIS A 69 -12.28 -2.17 6.53
N LEU A 70 -12.73 -2.65 5.37
CA LEU A 70 -13.02 -4.07 5.16
C LEU A 70 -11.74 -4.88 5.05
N PHE A 71 -10.72 -4.36 4.38
CA PHE A 71 -9.40 -5.00 4.33
C PHE A 71 -8.86 -5.23 5.74
N LYS A 72 -8.95 -4.23 6.62
CA LYS A 72 -8.57 -4.34 8.04
C LYS A 72 -9.39 -5.42 8.75
N SER A 73 -10.72 -5.40 8.62
CA SER A 73 -11.59 -6.41 9.25
C SER A 73 -11.26 -7.83 8.78
N LEU A 74 -11.05 -8.03 7.48
CA LEU A 74 -10.63 -9.33 6.94
C LEU A 74 -9.27 -9.73 7.51
N ALA A 75 -8.27 -8.85 7.53
CA ALA A 75 -6.98 -9.14 8.13
C ALA A 75 -7.10 -9.57 9.60
N GLU A 76 -7.97 -8.92 10.37
CA GLU A 76 -8.25 -9.24 11.78
C GLU A 76 -8.87 -10.63 11.96
N GLU A 77 -9.77 -11.06 11.06
CA GLU A 77 -10.32 -12.43 11.05
C GLU A 77 -9.24 -13.50 10.87
N TYR A 78 -8.18 -13.20 10.13
CA TYR A 78 -7.02 -14.09 9.95
C TYR A 78 -5.95 -13.92 11.04
N GLY A 79 -6.26 -13.20 12.12
CA GLY A 79 -5.36 -13.03 13.25
C GLY A 79 -4.23 -12.04 13.00
N PHE A 80 -4.39 -11.09 12.08
CA PHE A 80 -3.50 -9.95 11.97
C PHE A 80 -4.02 -8.76 12.79
N GLU A 81 -3.10 -7.89 13.16
CA GLU A 81 -3.39 -6.62 13.81
C GLU A 81 -2.77 -5.51 12.97
N LEU A 82 -3.56 -4.47 12.67
CA LEU A 82 -3.05 -3.27 12.02
C LEU A 82 -2.26 -2.44 13.03
N VAL A 83 -0.95 -2.30 12.78
CA VAL A 83 -0.03 -1.56 13.65
C VAL A 83 0.22 -0.15 13.13
N PHE A 84 0.16 0.02 11.81
CA PHE A 84 0.49 1.28 11.15
C PHE A 84 -0.35 1.43 9.89
N VAL A 85 -0.84 2.64 9.63
CA VAL A 85 -1.43 3.05 8.35
C VAL A 85 -1.21 4.55 8.17
N LYS A 86 -0.67 4.97 7.03
CA LYS A 86 -0.50 6.39 6.66
C LYS A 86 -0.62 6.57 5.15
N ASN A 87 -1.13 7.73 4.74
CA ASN A 87 -1.00 8.15 3.35
C ASN A 87 0.48 8.31 2.97
N SER A 88 0.82 8.02 1.72
CA SER A 88 2.20 8.10 1.23
C SER A 88 2.83 9.48 1.48
N HIS A 89 2.10 10.58 1.28
CA HIS A 89 2.62 11.93 1.55
C HIS A 89 2.94 12.13 3.03
N GLU A 90 2.05 11.69 3.92
CA GLU A 90 2.26 11.75 5.37
C GLU A 90 3.43 10.87 5.81
N PHE A 91 3.51 9.65 5.26
CA PHE A 91 4.59 8.71 5.50
C PHE A 91 5.94 9.32 5.13
N VAL A 92 6.08 9.80 3.90
CA VAL A 92 7.33 10.40 3.42
C VAL A 92 7.65 11.65 4.24
N HIS A 93 6.69 12.55 4.47
CA HIS A 93 6.92 13.76 5.25
C HIS A 93 7.43 13.48 6.67
N GLU A 94 6.91 12.43 7.32
CA GLU A 94 7.35 12.04 8.66
C GLU A 94 8.77 11.48 8.68
N TYR A 95 9.08 10.55 7.79
CA TYR A 95 10.37 9.87 7.78
C TYR A 95 11.49 10.71 7.17
N MET A 96 11.15 11.67 6.29
CA MET A 96 12.08 12.67 5.75
C MET A 96 12.62 13.67 6.79
N LYS A 97 12.26 13.53 8.07
CA LYS A 97 12.85 14.29 9.18
C LYS A 97 14.13 13.64 9.72
N ARG A 98 14.42 12.39 9.36
CA ARG A 98 15.61 11.65 9.81
C ARG A 98 16.70 11.70 8.75
N GLN A 99 17.90 12.09 9.16
CA GLN A 99 19.04 12.27 8.24
C GLN A 99 19.39 11.00 7.46
N GLU A 100 19.34 9.83 8.12
CA GLU A 100 19.59 8.54 7.46
C GLU A 100 18.65 8.28 6.26
N PHE A 101 17.38 8.69 6.36
CA PHE A 101 16.39 8.49 5.29
C PHE A 101 16.52 9.54 4.20
N ILE A 102 16.88 10.77 4.55
CA ILE A 102 17.22 11.82 3.57
C ILE A 102 18.41 11.35 2.73
N GLU A 103 19.48 10.85 3.37
CA GLU A 103 20.66 10.35 2.67
C GLU A 103 20.33 9.17 1.77
N LEU A 104 19.52 8.23 2.24
CA LEU A 104 19.04 7.10 1.45
C LEU A 104 18.28 7.58 0.21
N MET A 105 17.31 8.49 0.38
CA MET A 105 16.50 9.01 -0.72
C MET A 105 17.33 9.80 -1.74
N ARG A 106 18.39 10.49 -1.31
CA ARG A 106 19.37 11.13 -2.21
C ARG A 106 20.16 10.08 -3.01
N ARG A 107 20.62 9.01 -2.37
CA ARG A 107 21.34 7.91 -3.05
C ARG A 107 20.45 7.17 -4.05
N LEU A 108 19.15 7.08 -3.77
CA LEU A 108 18.15 6.53 -4.68
C LEU A 108 17.74 7.50 -5.80
N GLY A 109 18.24 8.74 -5.78
CA GLY A 109 17.94 9.75 -6.80
C GLY A 109 16.54 10.37 -6.69
N ALA A 110 15.78 10.10 -5.63
CA ALA A 110 14.43 10.63 -5.45
C ALA A 110 14.40 12.12 -5.04
N LEU A 111 15.50 12.60 -4.45
CA LEU A 111 15.66 13.99 -3.98
C LEU A 111 16.68 14.80 -4.80
N GLY A 112 17.00 14.35 -6.01
CA GLY A 112 18.04 14.95 -6.82
C GLY A 112 19.45 14.50 -6.44
N ASP A 113 20.42 14.97 -7.22
CA ASP A 113 21.84 14.63 -7.10
C ASP A 113 22.57 15.38 -5.97
N GLY A 114 21.85 16.17 -5.18
CA GLY A 114 22.39 16.95 -4.06
C GLY A 114 23.08 18.26 -4.45
N ASN A 115 23.13 18.63 -5.74
CA ASN A 115 23.65 19.92 -6.19
C ASN A 115 22.56 20.97 -6.43
N GLN A 116 21.33 20.52 -6.64
CA GLN A 116 20.15 21.38 -6.74
C GLN A 116 19.22 20.98 -5.58
N ASP A 117 18.87 21.93 -4.71
CA ASP A 117 17.98 21.73 -3.55
C ASP A 117 16.51 21.41 -3.97
N GLN A 118 16.30 20.74 -5.10
CA GLN A 118 15.01 20.41 -5.67
C GLN A 118 14.82 18.90 -5.78
N THR A 119 13.62 18.44 -5.41
CA THR A 119 13.21 17.05 -5.58
C THR A 119 13.22 16.71 -7.07
N THR A 120 13.65 15.49 -7.42
CA THR A 120 13.56 15.02 -8.82
C THR A 120 12.12 14.82 -9.25
N LEU A 121 11.23 14.58 -8.28
CA LEU A 121 9.80 14.45 -8.52
C LEU A 121 9.17 15.81 -8.77
N SER A 122 8.53 15.95 -9.92
CA SER A 122 7.62 17.03 -10.25
C SER A 122 6.36 16.98 -9.37
N PRO A 123 5.60 18.10 -9.27
CA PRO A 123 4.33 18.11 -8.55
C PRO A 123 3.32 17.07 -9.05
N GLU A 124 3.32 16.79 -10.36
CA GLU A 124 2.41 15.82 -10.97
C GLU A 124 2.80 14.37 -10.63
N GLU A 125 4.09 14.04 -10.66
CA GLU A 125 4.60 12.74 -10.20
C GLU A 125 4.37 12.55 -8.70
N TRP A 126 4.51 13.62 -7.92
CA TRP A 126 4.24 13.59 -6.48
C TRP A 126 2.77 13.32 -6.17
N GLU A 127 1.84 13.85 -6.99
CA GLU A 127 0.41 13.62 -6.83
C GLU A 127 0.05 12.13 -6.93
N VAL A 128 0.68 11.38 -7.85
CA VAL A 128 0.45 9.92 -8.01
C VAL A 128 0.70 9.18 -6.71
N ALA A 129 1.75 9.55 -5.99
CA ALA A 129 2.11 8.90 -4.73
C ALA A 129 1.00 9.02 -3.68
N TYR A 130 0.18 10.08 -3.72
CA TYR A 130 -0.94 10.29 -2.80
C TYR A 130 -2.00 9.19 -2.89
N LEU A 131 -2.10 8.51 -4.03
CA LEU A 131 -3.05 7.41 -4.23
C LEU A 131 -2.73 6.17 -3.38
N TYR A 132 -1.56 6.11 -2.74
CA TYR A 132 -1.10 4.94 -2.01
C TYR A 132 -1.14 5.12 -0.49
N LEU A 133 -1.45 4.04 0.22
CA LEU A 133 -1.23 3.91 1.67
C LEU A 133 -0.01 3.04 1.95
N ALA A 134 0.78 3.45 2.94
CA ALA A 134 1.72 2.60 3.63
C ALA A 134 1.05 2.01 4.87
N PHE A 135 1.04 0.68 5.02
CA PHE A 135 0.52 0.05 6.23
C PHE A 135 1.36 -1.15 6.67
N VAL A 136 1.24 -1.48 7.97
CA VAL A 136 1.92 -2.62 8.58
C VAL A 136 0.90 -3.47 9.32
N LEU A 137 0.87 -4.75 8.96
CA LEU A 137 0.16 -5.78 9.72
C LEU A 137 1.15 -6.58 10.54
N LYS A 138 0.78 -6.87 11.78
CA LYS A 138 1.50 -7.79 12.67
C LYS A 138 0.66 -9.04 12.88
N LYS A 139 1.24 -10.21 12.66
CA LYS A 139 0.57 -11.46 12.99
C LYS A 139 0.43 -11.60 14.51
N ARG A 140 -0.77 -11.87 15.00
CA ARG A 140 -0.98 -12.21 16.41
C ARG A 140 -0.29 -13.54 16.70
N GLY A 141 0.46 -13.60 17.79
CA GLY A 141 1.02 -14.87 18.27
C GLY A 141 -0.10 -15.87 18.48
N GLN A 142 0.13 -17.14 18.12
CA GLN A 142 -0.82 -18.20 18.51
C GLN A 142 -0.92 -18.16 20.04
N PRO A 143 -2.12 -18.14 20.66
CA PRO A 143 -2.21 -18.67 22.02
C PRO A 143 -1.64 -20.09 21.95
N GLU A 144 -0.76 -20.47 22.88
CA GLU A 144 -0.14 -21.80 22.86
C GLU A 144 -1.20 -22.86 22.57
N ARG A 145 -1.18 -23.39 21.33
CA ARG A 145 -2.05 -24.50 20.98
C ARG A 145 -1.44 -25.69 21.69
N THR A 146 -2.01 -26.06 22.84
CA THR A 146 -1.82 -27.38 23.41
C THR A 146 -2.03 -28.38 22.28
N GLN A 147 -1.00 -29.16 21.95
CA GLN A 147 -0.94 -30.02 20.77
C GLN A 147 -2.17 -30.94 20.70
N ALA A 148 -3.17 -30.54 19.91
CA ALA A 148 -4.24 -31.42 19.50
C ALA A 148 -3.89 -31.96 18.11
N ASN A 149 -3.50 -33.23 18.07
CA ASN A 149 -3.27 -33.99 16.84
C ASN A 149 -4.51 -33.94 15.94
N SER A 150 -4.45 -33.20 14.84
CA SER A 150 -5.35 -33.44 13.71
C SER A 150 -4.58 -33.35 12.40
N ARG A 151 -4.44 -34.51 11.75
CA ARG A 151 -4.04 -34.61 10.34
C ARG A 151 -5.13 -33.95 9.50
N LYS A 152 -4.79 -32.93 8.71
CA LYS A 152 -5.50 -32.58 7.48
C LYS A 152 -4.62 -31.74 6.54
N ASP A 153 -4.47 -32.31 5.36
CA ASP A 153 -4.06 -31.78 4.05
C ASP A 153 -3.36 -30.41 3.98
N LYS A 154 -2.07 -30.42 3.64
CA LYS A 154 -1.28 -29.22 3.35
C LYS A 154 -0.99 -29.17 1.85
N GLY A 155 -1.71 -28.32 1.13
CA GLY A 155 -1.08 -27.59 0.02
C GLY A 155 0.13 -26.86 0.61
N GLN A 156 1.34 -27.33 0.28
CA GLN A 156 2.56 -26.85 0.92
C GLN A 156 2.90 -25.43 0.44
N MET A 157 2.37 -24.43 1.14
CA MET A 157 3.12 -23.19 1.38
C MET A 157 3.71 -23.29 2.78
N GLN A 158 4.77 -24.08 2.90
CA GLN A 158 5.65 -24.07 4.07
C GLN A 158 6.90 -23.30 3.63
N ILE A 159 6.98 -22.01 3.98
CA ILE A 159 8.23 -21.26 3.85
C ILE A 159 9.23 -21.91 4.82
N ALA A 160 10.38 -22.34 4.31
CA ALA A 160 11.38 -23.01 5.14
C ALA A 160 12.02 -21.99 6.08
N LYS A 161 12.53 -22.45 7.22
CA LYS A 161 13.18 -21.53 8.18
C LYS A 161 14.42 -20.86 7.58
N GLU A 162 15.10 -21.54 6.66
CA GLU A 162 16.21 -20.98 5.89
C GLU A 162 15.81 -19.84 4.94
N ASP A 163 14.54 -19.74 4.52
CA ASP A 163 14.06 -18.69 3.61
C ASP A 163 13.73 -17.37 4.34
N ILE A 164 13.86 -17.35 5.68
CA ILE A 164 13.54 -16.19 6.52
C ILE A 164 14.83 -15.41 6.81
N LEU A 165 14.99 -14.26 6.17
CA LEU A 165 16.08 -13.31 6.44
C LEU A 165 15.76 -12.45 7.68
N TYR A 166 16.64 -12.50 8.67
CA TYR A 166 16.58 -11.65 9.86
C TYR A 166 17.45 -10.42 9.66
N ILE A 167 16.83 -9.25 9.58
CA ILE A 167 17.56 -7.97 9.63
C ILE A 167 17.70 -7.60 11.11
N SER A 168 18.89 -7.71 11.67
CA SER A 168 19.17 -7.20 13.01
C SER A 168 19.20 -5.68 12.98
N SER A 169 18.40 -5.05 13.82
CA SER A 169 18.49 -3.63 14.11
C SER A 169 19.51 -3.43 15.23
N ASP A 170 20.79 -3.44 14.86
CA ASP A 170 21.87 -2.92 15.70
C ASP A 170 22.26 -1.53 15.19
N VAL A 171 21.66 -0.49 15.76
CA VAL A 171 22.25 0.85 15.98
C VAL A 171 21.72 1.38 17.30
#